data_AF-F3M7F3-F1
#
_entry.id   AF-F3M7F3-F1
#
_cell.length_a   1.000
_cell.length_b   1.000
_cell.length_c   1.000
_cell.angle_alpha   90.00
_cell.angle_beta   90.00
_cell.angle_gamma   90.00
#
_symmetry.space_group_name_H-M   'P 1'
#
loop_
_entity.id
_entity.type
_entity.pdbx_description
1 polymer ?
#
loop_
_entity_poly.entity_id
_entity_poly.type
_entity_poly.pdbx_seq_one_letter_code
_entity_poly.pdbx_strand_id
1 'polypeptide(L)' 'MYPLIKRENDYSNLVALSGFSASEVEVMFEFIQRVRHNVEKDWEFVKKGNKRHY' A
#
# COMPACT_ATOMS: atom_id res chain seq x y z
N MET A 1 -17.92 0.66 14.82
CA MET A 1 -17.52 0.24 13.46
C MET A 1 -16.50 -0.90 13.56
N TYR A 2 -16.57 -1.85 12.62
CA TYR A 2 -16.18 -3.27 12.71
C TYR A 2 -14.83 -3.64 13.39
N PRO A 3 -14.84 -4.01 14.68
CA PRO A 3 -13.62 -4.40 15.41
C PRO A 3 -13.05 -5.76 14.96
N LEU A 4 -13.85 -6.59 14.29
CA LEU A 4 -13.41 -7.90 13.80
C LEU A 4 -12.50 -7.76 12.57
N ILE A 5 -12.92 -6.96 11.58
CA ILE A 5 -12.13 -6.67 10.37
C ILE A 5 -10.79 -6.00 10.74
N LYS A 6 -10.79 -5.08 11.72
CA LYS A 6 -9.54 -4.45 12.17
C LYS A 6 -8.56 -5.49 12.74
N ARG A 7 -9.03 -6.38 13.63
CA ARG A 7 -8.19 -7.43 14.22
C ARG A 7 -7.64 -8.39 13.18
N GLU A 8 -8.44 -8.74 12.18
CA GLU A 8 -8.04 -9.62 11.08
C GLU A 8 -6.98 -8.98 10.18
N ASN A 9 -7.13 -7.68 9.87
CA ASN A 9 -6.12 -6.91 9.15
C ASN A 9 -4.81 -6.78 9.95
N ASP A 10 -4.91 -6.48 11.25
CA ASP A 10 -3.73 -6.38 12.12
C ASP A 10 -2.98 -7.72 12.18
N TYR A 11 -3.70 -8.84 12.34
CA TYR A 11 -3.11 -10.18 12.31
C TYR A 11 -2.46 -10.50 10.96
N SER A 12 -3.15 -10.19 9.86
CA SER A 12 -2.62 -10.41 8.51
C SER A 12 -1.34 -9.62 8.25
N ASN A 13 -1.28 -8.37 8.71
CA ASN A 13 -0.07 -7.55 8.62
C ASN A 13 1.08 -8.14 9.46
N LEU A 14 0.80 -8.62 10.67
CA LEU A 14 1.81 -9.27 11.51
C LEU A 14 2.37 -10.54 10.85
N VAL A 15 1.50 -11.37 10.26
CA VAL A 15 1.92 -12.58 9.53
C VAL A 15 2.73 -12.21 8.30
N ALA A 16 2.33 -11.19 7.54
CA ALA A 16 3.03 -10.76 6.33
C ALA A 16 4.42 -10.15 6.61
N LEU A 17 4.59 -9.50 7.76
CA LEU A 17 5.87 -8.91 8.19
C LEU A 17 6.73 -9.88 9.03
N SER A 18 6.25 -11.10 9.26
CA SER A 18 6.99 -12.10 10.03
C SER A 18 8.29 -12.48 9.33
N GLY A 19 9.42 -12.31 10.02
CA GLY A 19 10.76 -12.61 9.50
C GLY A 19 11.52 -11.41 8.94
N PHE A 20 10.91 -10.23 8.86
CA PHE A 20 11.60 -8.99 8.50
C PHE A 20 12.15 -8.28 9.75
N SER A 21 13.31 -7.65 9.60
CA SER A 21 13.86 -6.71 10.58
C SER A 21 13.09 -5.38 10.58
N ALA A 22 13.17 -4.63 11.68
CA ALA A 22 12.51 -3.33 11.77
C ALA A 22 12.92 -2.36 10.64
N SER A 23 14.20 -2.37 10.25
CA SER A 23 14.70 -1.56 9.14
C SER A 23 14.14 -1.99 7.79
N GLU A 24 13.97 -3.29 7.54
CA GLU A 24 13.38 -3.78 6.28
C GLU A 24 11.91 -3.40 6.19
N VAL A 25 11.17 -3.46 7.30
CA VAL A 25 9.77 -3.02 7.37
C VAL A 25 9.66 -1.51 7.10
N GLU A 26 10.56 -0.70 7.65
CA GLU A 26 10.60 0.74 7.41
C GLU A 26 10.87 1.07 5.93
N VAL A 27 11.88 0.44 5.33
CA VAL A 27 12.19 0.60 3.91
C VAL A 27 11.02 0.15 3.03
N MET A 28 10.37 -0.97 3.37
CA MET A 28 9.21 -1.45 2.63
C MET A 28 8.03 -0.47 2.73
N PHE A 29 7.83 0.14 3.90
CA PHE A 29 6.82 1.18 4.09
C PHE A 29 7.10 2.40 3.18
N GLU A 30 8.34 2.89 3.13
CA GLU A 30 8.71 3.99 2.23
C GLU A 30 8.47 3.65 0.76
N PHE A 31 8.81 2.42 0.34
CA PHE A 31 8.60 1.97 -1.04
C PHE A 31 7.12 1.87 -1.39
N ILE A 32 6.29 1.30 -0.51
CA ILE A 32 4.85 1.21 -0.74
C ILE A 32 4.22 2.61 -0.84
N GLN A 33 4.65 3.56 -0.01
CA GLN A 33 4.18 4.94 -0.08
C GLN A 33 4.53 5.60 -1.43
N ARG A 34 5.75 5.35 -1.94
CA ARG A 34 6.17 5.83 -3.26
C ARG A 34 5.38 5.19 -4.40
N VAL A 35 5.14 3.88 -4.34
CA VAL A 35 4.30 3.16 -5.31
C VAL A 35 2.89 3.74 -5.32
N ARG A 36 2.29 3.96 -4.14
CA ARG A 36 0.96 4.58 -4.02
C ARG A 36 0.93 5.94 -4.71
N HIS A 37 1.90 6.80 -4.45
CA HIS A 37 1.98 8.13 -5.07
C HIS A 37 2.07 8.05 -6.61
N ASN A 38 2.86 7.12 -7.13
CA ASN A 38 2.99 6.93 -8.57
C ASN A 38 1.66 6.51 -9.22
N VAL A 39 0.94 5.57 -8.57
CA VAL A 39 -0.35 5.09 -9.05
C VAL A 39 -1.44 6.15 -8.89
N GLU A 40 -1.46 6.90 -7.79
CA GLU A 40 -2.41 8.01 -7.55
C GLU A 40 -2.30 9.08 -8.64
N LYS A 41 -1.08 9.47 -9.01
CA LYS A 41 -0.84 10.46 -10.08
C LYS A 41 -1.41 10.00 -11.41
N ASP A 42 -1.19 8.73 -11.75
CA ASP A 42 -1.68 8.13 -13.00
C ASP A 42 -3.20 7.90 -12.96
N TRP A 43 -3.76 7.53 -11.79
CA TRP A 43 -5.20 7.42 -11.59
C TRP A 43 -5.91 8.76 -11.78
N GLU A 44 -5.38 9.85 -11.22
CA GLU A 44 -5.91 11.20 -11.42
C GLU A 44 -5.83 11.66 -12.87
N PHE A 45 -4.82 11.22 -13.62
CA PHE A 45 -4.71 11.48 -15.06
C PHE A 45 -5.83 10.79 -15.85
N VAL A 46 -6.06 9.49 -15.60
CA VAL A 46 -7.11 8.71 -16.27
C VAL A 46 -8.51 9.17 -15.87
N LYS A 47 -8.73 9.48 -14.59
CA LYS A 47 -10.02 9.97 -14.07
C LYS A 47 -10.48 11.26 -14.77
N LYS A 48 -9.54 12.07 -15.27
CA LYS A 48 -9.81 13.28 -16.06
C LYS A 48 -10.10 13.01 -17.54
N GLY A 49 -10.24 11.75 -17.94
CA GLY A 49 -10.59 11.34 -19.31
C GLY A 49 -9.40 11.15 -20.25
N ASN A 50 -8.17 11.26 -19.74
CA ASN A 50 -6.99 11.01 -20.55
C ASN A 50 -6.78 9.50 -20.77
N LYS A 51 -6.28 9.12 -21.95
CA LYS A 51 -5.91 7.73 -22.26
C LYS A 51 -4.44 7.49 -21.97
N ARG A 52 -4.11 6.37 -21.32
CA ARG A 52 -2.72 5.92 -21.15
C ARG A 52 -2.15 5.49 -22.50
N HIS A 53 -0.92 5.90 -22.78
CA HIS A 53 -0.13 5.34 -23.87
C HIS A 53 0.60 4.11 -23.34
N TYR A 54 0.26 2.94 -23.86
CA TYR A 54 0.90 1.66 -23.59
C TYR A 54 1.84 1.29 -24.74
#